data_AF-R7HCF8-F1
#
_entry.id   AF-R7HCF8-F1
#
_cell.length_a   1.000
_cell.length_b   1.000
_cell.length_c   1.000
_cell.angle_alpha   90.00
_cell.angle_beta   90.00
_cell.angle_gamma   90.00
#
_symmetry.space_group_name_H-M   'P 1'
#
loop_
_entity.id
_entity.type
_entity.pdbx_description
1 polymer ?
#
loop_
_entity_poly.entity_id
_entity_poly.type
_entity_poly.pdbx_seq_one_letter_code
_entity_poly.pdbx_strand_id
1 'polypeptide(L)'
;MGIKYCVPQTVHMDTTPEKRMKFAEVIIRKCDEVSALTNDLFLHALSDMDKLEMNMHEVKLCAFMRKAVAELISDMDSVRLILPDSEWVISADEKRLMQLTENILNNAAKYGEMPVDITIRQKDNDTVQINFKDYGNRMKDEDIPFALIAVIMFCHRMFLQEKTDIGILKAMGRTSIQLRLSFGLRFLLLAVSGAVPGVICSVLLSGKLLTAILKPMGITHLIISLHPASVLFPIGLICVSFFLFAFLVSRGIKKLSVTVLIAE
;
A
#
# COMPACT_ATOMS: atom_id res chain seq x y z
N MET A 1 4.70 -59.06 24.40
CA MET A 1 5.45 -58.77 23.16
C MET A 1 4.63 -57.79 22.33
N GLY A 2 5.13 -56.56 22.14
CA GLY A 2 4.66 -55.62 21.11
C GLY A 2 3.54 -54.63 21.48
N ILE A 3 3.86 -53.55 22.21
CA ILE A 3 3.04 -52.33 22.30
C ILE A 3 3.15 -51.59 20.95
N LYS A 4 2.03 -51.42 20.25
CA LYS A 4 1.92 -50.65 19.00
C LYS A 4 2.02 -49.15 19.31
N TYR A 5 3.06 -48.51 18.78
CA TYR A 5 3.22 -47.05 18.79
C TYR A 5 2.17 -46.40 17.87
N CYS A 6 1.49 -45.37 18.39
CA CYS A 6 0.61 -44.47 17.62
C CYS A 6 1.43 -43.22 17.24
N VAL A 7 1.77 -43.10 15.96
CA VAL A 7 2.49 -41.94 15.40
C VAL A 7 1.47 -40.83 15.07
N PRO A 8 1.78 -39.53 15.28
CA PRO A 8 0.81 -38.46 15.08
C PRO A 8 0.46 -38.31 13.60
N GLN A 9 -0.85 -38.24 13.31
CA GLN A 9 -1.40 -37.98 11.98
C GLN A 9 -0.73 -36.76 11.35
N THR A 10 0.09 -37.00 10.34
CA THR A 10 0.43 -36.01 9.33
C THR A 10 -0.87 -35.52 8.71
N VAL A 11 -1.01 -34.21 8.57
CA VAL A 11 -2.07 -33.56 7.79
C VAL A 11 -2.03 -34.18 6.38
N HIS A 12 -2.86 -35.19 6.16
CA HIS A 12 -3.26 -35.59 4.84
C HIS A 12 -4.02 -34.39 4.28
N MET A 13 -3.31 -33.49 3.60
CA MET A 13 -3.94 -32.80 2.49
C MET A 13 -4.48 -33.94 1.62
N ASP A 14 -5.78 -33.97 1.36
CA ASP A 14 -6.34 -34.91 0.40
C ASP A 14 -5.79 -34.54 -0.98
N THR A 15 -4.68 -35.20 -1.32
CA THR A 15 -3.91 -35.03 -2.56
C THR A 15 -4.51 -35.85 -3.68
N THR A 16 -5.84 -35.81 -3.85
CA THR A 16 -6.44 -36.34 -5.07
C THR A 16 -5.85 -35.57 -6.26
N PRO A 17 -5.30 -36.26 -7.29
CA PRO A 17 -4.68 -35.63 -8.45
C PRO A 17 -5.57 -34.56 -9.09
N GLU A 18 -6.87 -34.80 -9.08
CA GLU A 18 -7.92 -33.90 -9.59
C GLU A 18 -7.95 -32.55 -8.86
N LYS A 19 -7.88 -32.52 -7.53
CA LYS A 19 -7.87 -31.26 -6.76
C LYS A 19 -6.60 -30.46 -7.03
N ARG A 20 -5.44 -31.12 -7.12
CA ARG A 20 -4.15 -30.47 -7.47
C ARG A 20 -4.18 -29.88 -8.89
N MET A 21 -4.74 -30.62 -9.85
CA MET A 21 -4.91 -30.15 -11.22
C MET A 21 -5.81 -28.91 -11.26
N LYS A 22 -6.91 -28.92 -10.51
CA LYS A 22 -7.84 -27.78 -10.41
C LYS A 22 -7.21 -26.55 -9.77
N PHE A 23 -6.38 -26.72 -8.74
CA PHE A 23 -5.62 -25.61 -8.15
C PHE A 23 -4.55 -25.07 -9.11
N ALA A 24 -3.84 -25.94 -9.82
CA ALA A 24 -2.85 -25.54 -10.82
C ALA A 24 -3.51 -24.75 -11.96
N GLU A 25 -4.67 -25.21 -12.44
CA GLU A 25 -5.46 -24.53 -13.48
C GLU A 25 -5.93 -23.15 -13.01
N VAL A 26 -6.42 -23.02 -11.77
CA VAL A 26 -6.80 -21.72 -11.19
C VAL A 26 -5.60 -20.79 -11.07
N ILE A 27 -4.43 -21.29 -10.64
CA ILE A 27 -3.21 -20.50 -10.52
C ILE A 27 -2.74 -20.00 -11.89
N ILE A 28 -2.68 -20.88 -12.89
CA ILE A 28 -2.27 -20.52 -14.26
C ILE A 28 -3.22 -19.47 -14.83
N ARG A 29 -4.53 -19.68 -14.74
CA ARG A 29 -5.52 -18.70 -15.20
C ARG A 29 -5.39 -17.35 -14.50
N LYS A 30 -5.07 -17.34 -13.19
CA LYS A 30 -4.85 -16.09 -12.45
C LYS A 30 -3.53 -15.41 -12.84
N CYS A 31 -2.48 -16.17 -13.15
CA CYS A 31 -1.24 -15.61 -13.69
C CYS A 31 -1.45 -15.01 -15.09
N ASP A 32 -2.28 -15.63 -15.93
CA ASP A 32 -2.61 -15.13 -17.27
C ASP A 32 -3.48 -13.86 -17.19
N GLU A 33 -4.48 -13.82 -16.30
CA GLU A 33 -5.25 -12.59 -16.02
C GLU A 33 -4.35 -11.45 -15.55
N VAL A 34 -3.45 -11.71 -14.59
CA VAL A 34 -2.50 -10.70 -14.11
C VAL A 34 -1.56 -10.25 -15.22
N SER A 35 -1.09 -11.18 -16.07
CA SER A 35 -0.22 -10.85 -17.20
C SER A 35 -0.95 -10.00 -18.24
N ALA A 36 -2.22 -10.30 -18.53
CA ALA A 36 -3.06 -9.51 -19.43
C ALA A 36 -3.29 -8.10 -18.87
N LEU A 37 -3.65 -7.98 -17.59
CA LEU A 37 -3.79 -6.67 -16.92
C LEU A 37 -2.49 -5.87 -16.90
N THR A 38 -1.35 -6.54 -16.72
CA THR A 38 -0.03 -5.88 -16.72
C THR A 38 0.33 -5.42 -18.12
N ASN A 39 0.03 -6.22 -19.14
CA ASN A 39 0.23 -5.87 -20.54
C ASN A 39 -0.70 -4.73 -20.96
N ASP A 40 -1.96 -4.75 -20.55
CA ASP A 40 -2.93 -3.68 -20.83
C ASP A 40 -2.53 -2.38 -20.14
N LEU A 41 -2.07 -2.44 -18.88
CA LEU A 41 -1.52 -1.28 -18.19
C LEU A 41 -0.26 -0.75 -18.89
N PHE A 42 0.62 -1.64 -19.34
CA PHE A 42 1.84 -1.27 -20.05
C PHE A 42 1.57 -0.68 -21.43
N LEU A 43 0.59 -1.24 -22.17
CA LEU A 43 0.13 -0.72 -23.46
C LEU A 43 -0.59 0.62 -23.30
N HIS A 44 -1.39 0.78 -22.25
CA HIS A 44 -2.00 2.06 -21.91
C HIS A 44 -0.94 3.11 -21.57
N ALA A 45 0.07 2.75 -20.77
CA ALA A 45 1.18 3.64 -20.42
C ALA A 45 2.08 3.96 -21.63
N LEU A 46 2.31 3.01 -22.53
CA LEU A 46 3.03 3.23 -23.79
C LEU A 46 2.24 4.14 -24.75
N SER A 47 0.93 3.96 -24.83
CA SER A 47 0.04 4.80 -25.65
C SER A 47 -0.04 6.23 -25.11
N ASP A 48 0.12 6.43 -23.79
CA ASP A 48 0.28 7.76 -23.19
C ASP A 48 1.69 8.33 -23.39
N MET A 49 2.71 7.49 -23.60
CA MET A 49 4.11 7.87 -23.73
C MET A 49 4.56 8.19 -25.17
N ASP A 50 3.88 7.67 -26.19
CA ASP A 50 4.25 7.94 -27.58
C ASP A 50 3.81 9.36 -27.96
N LYS A 51 4.70 10.32 -27.69
CA LYS A 51 4.59 11.77 -27.92
C LYS A 51 3.43 12.45 -27.17
N LEU A 52 3.69 12.85 -25.92
CA LEU A 52 3.01 14.01 -25.31
C LEU A 52 3.37 15.29 -26.08
N GLU A 53 2.82 15.48 -27.28
CA GLU A 53 2.70 16.80 -27.88
C GLU A 53 1.64 17.56 -27.06
N MET A 54 2.10 18.40 -26.12
CA MET A 54 1.20 19.29 -25.38
C MET A 54 0.79 20.44 -26.29
N ASN A 55 -0.51 20.56 -26.52
CA ASN A 55 -1.06 21.66 -27.30
C ASN A 55 -1.41 22.81 -26.36
N MET A 56 -0.39 23.61 -26.03
CA MET A 56 -0.52 24.72 -25.09
C MET A 56 -1.40 25.83 -25.68
N HIS A 57 -2.46 26.20 -24.96
CA HIS A 57 -3.35 27.28 -25.31
C HIS A 57 -3.57 28.20 -24.10
N GLU A 58 -4.03 29.42 -24.35
CA GLU A 58 -4.45 30.32 -23.28
C GLU A 58 -5.76 29.81 -22.68
N VAL A 59 -5.70 29.39 -21.41
CA VAL A 59 -6.83 28.88 -20.65
C VAL A 59 -7.13 29.85 -19.52
N LYS A 60 -8.38 30.33 -19.47
CA LYS A 60 -8.92 31.10 -18.35
C LYS A 60 -9.17 30.17 -17.18
N LEU A 61 -8.29 30.18 -16.19
CA LEU A 61 -8.27 29.15 -15.14
C LEU A 61 -9.53 29.14 -14.27
N CYS A 62 -10.06 30.32 -13.93
CA CYS A 62 -11.28 30.43 -13.12
C CYS A 62 -12.51 29.89 -13.88
N ALA A 63 -12.65 30.25 -15.16
CA ALA A 63 -13.73 29.74 -16.00
C ALA A 63 -13.62 28.23 -16.24
N PHE A 64 -12.40 27.75 -16.51
CA PHE A 64 -12.11 26.33 -16.68
C PHE A 64 -12.49 25.52 -15.44
N MET A 65 -12.07 25.93 -14.24
CA MET A 65 -12.36 25.16 -13.02
C MET A 65 -13.85 25.15 -12.66
N ARG A 66 -14.57 26.24 -12.92
CA ARG A 66 -16.03 26.27 -12.77
C ARG A 66 -16.70 25.27 -13.73
N LYS A 67 -16.27 25.25 -14.99
CA LYS A 67 -16.78 24.32 -16.01
C LYS A 67 -16.47 22.87 -15.63
N ALA A 68 -15.23 22.57 -15.27
CA ALA A 68 -14.80 21.22 -14.90
C ALA A 68 -15.59 20.68 -13.70
N VAL A 69 -15.74 21.46 -12.62
CA VAL A 69 -16.53 21.03 -11.45
C VAL A 69 -18.00 20.81 -11.82
N ALA A 70 -18.59 21.69 -12.64
CA ALA A 70 -19.98 21.58 -13.07
C ALA A 70 -20.25 20.37 -13.98
N GLU A 71 -19.29 20.00 -14.84
CA GLU A 71 -19.40 18.83 -15.73
C GLU A 71 -19.20 17.51 -14.97
N LEU A 72 -18.29 17.49 -13.99
CA LEU A 72 -17.85 16.26 -13.32
C LEU A 72 -18.70 15.89 -12.12
N ILE A 73 -19.29 16.87 -11.42
CA ILE A 73 -20.00 16.64 -10.16
C ILE A 73 -21.39 17.26 -10.25
N SER A 74 -22.40 16.38 -10.29
CA SER A 74 -23.81 16.79 -10.37
C SER A 74 -24.34 17.41 -9.07
N ASP A 75 -23.70 17.13 -7.93
CA ASP A 75 -24.06 17.66 -6.62
C ASP A 75 -23.08 18.76 -6.17
N MET A 76 -23.49 20.02 -6.29
CA MET A 76 -22.65 21.19 -5.99
C MET A 76 -22.25 21.28 -4.51
N ASP A 77 -22.97 20.63 -3.59
CA ASP A 77 -22.61 20.61 -2.16
C ASP A 77 -21.41 19.70 -1.87
N SER A 78 -21.04 18.86 -2.83
CA SER A 78 -19.91 17.94 -2.72
C SER A 78 -18.54 18.62 -2.97
N VAL A 79 -18.50 19.85 -3.52
CA VAL A 79 -17.25 20.58 -3.79
C VAL A 79 -17.33 22.02 -3.32
N ARG A 80 -16.34 22.43 -2.51
CA ARG A 80 -16.15 23.84 -2.15
C ARG A 80 -15.05 24.44 -3.02
N LEU A 81 -15.44 25.25 -3.99
CA LEU A 81 -14.54 25.93 -4.91
C LEU A 81 -14.22 27.36 -4.43
N ILE A 82 -12.96 27.60 -4.08
CA ILE A 82 -12.44 28.91 -3.65
C ILE A 82 -11.54 29.44 -4.76
N LEU A 83 -12.04 30.44 -5.49
CA LEU A 83 -11.33 31.10 -6.60
C LEU A 83 -10.81 32.48 -6.19
N PRO A 84 -9.72 32.96 -6.81
CA PRO A 84 -9.29 34.35 -6.67
C PRO A 84 -10.30 35.31 -7.30
N ASP A 85 -10.31 36.56 -6.83
CA ASP A 85 -11.17 37.62 -7.36
C ASP A 85 -10.78 38.08 -8.77
N SER A 86 -9.54 37.81 -9.19
CA SER A 86 -9.02 38.15 -10.51
C SER A 86 -9.01 36.93 -11.43
N GLU A 87 -9.40 37.12 -12.69
CA GLU A 87 -9.34 36.06 -13.71
C GLU A 87 -7.89 35.89 -14.20
N TRP A 88 -7.33 34.69 -13.98
CA TRP A 88 -5.98 34.35 -14.41
C TRP A 88 -6.01 33.55 -15.71
N VAL A 89 -5.12 33.90 -16.63
CA VAL A 89 -4.89 33.18 -17.88
C VAL A 89 -3.58 32.41 -17.75
N ILE A 90 -3.63 31.10 -18.00
CA ILE A 90 -2.46 30.23 -17.98
C ILE A 90 -2.24 29.61 -19.36
N SER A 91 -0.99 29.30 -19.69
CA SER A 91 -0.67 28.49 -20.88
C SER A 91 -0.74 27.02 -20.49
N ALA A 92 -1.76 26.29 -20.97
CA ALA A 92 -1.97 24.89 -20.65
C ALA A 92 -2.72 24.15 -21.78
N ASP A 93 -2.60 22.83 -21.84
CA ASP A 93 -3.44 21.99 -22.68
C ASP A 93 -4.77 21.73 -21.93
N GLU A 94 -5.86 22.34 -22.41
CA GLU A 94 -7.18 22.26 -21.77
C GLU A 94 -7.67 20.80 -21.60
N LYS A 95 -7.39 19.94 -22.59
CA LYS A 95 -7.83 18.52 -22.54
C LYS A 95 -7.11 17.76 -21.45
N ARG A 96 -5.78 17.95 -21.35
CA ARG A 96 -4.97 17.29 -20.31
C ARG A 96 -5.29 17.83 -18.92
N LEU A 97 -5.55 19.14 -18.79
CA LEU A 97 -5.95 19.73 -17.53
C LEU A 97 -7.33 19.22 -17.07
N MET A 98 -8.26 18.99 -18.02
CA MET A 98 -9.56 18.37 -17.74
C MET A 98 -9.39 16.94 -17.23
N GLN A 99 -8.61 16.12 -17.93
CA GLN A 99 -8.33 14.74 -17.52
C GLN A 99 -7.69 14.67 -16.13
N LEU A 100 -6.75 15.58 -15.81
CA LEU A 100 -6.15 15.66 -14.48
C LEU A 100 -7.20 15.99 -13.42
N THR A 101 -8.04 16.99 -13.68
CA THR A 101 -9.09 17.44 -12.76
C THR A 101 -10.12 16.33 -12.53
N GLU A 102 -10.54 15.66 -13.59
CA GLU A 102 -11.42 14.49 -13.55
C GLU A 102 -10.84 13.35 -12.71
N ASN A 103 -9.58 12.97 -12.97
CA ASN A 103 -8.94 11.89 -12.22
C ASN A 103 -8.83 12.20 -10.73
N ILE A 104 -8.46 13.44 -10.37
CA ILE A 104 -8.36 13.83 -8.96
C ILE A 104 -9.74 13.87 -8.30
N LEU A 105 -10.75 14.47 -8.94
CA LEU A 105 -12.10 14.57 -8.37
C LEU A 105 -12.80 13.22 -8.28
N ASN A 106 -12.68 12.36 -9.29
CA ASN A 106 -13.21 11.00 -9.25
C ASN A 106 -12.53 10.17 -8.16
N ASN A 107 -11.22 10.34 -7.97
CA ASN A 107 -10.52 9.69 -6.86
C ASN A 107 -11.02 10.21 -5.51
N ALA A 108 -11.18 11.51 -5.35
CA ALA A 108 -11.70 12.10 -4.12
C ALA A 108 -13.15 11.67 -3.83
N ALA A 109 -14.00 11.55 -4.85
CA ALA A 109 -15.37 11.05 -4.69
C ALA A 109 -15.42 9.54 -4.36
N LYS A 110 -14.49 8.73 -4.89
CA LYS A 110 -14.47 7.27 -4.72
C LYS A 110 -13.73 6.78 -3.47
N TYR A 111 -12.72 7.52 -3.03
CA TYR A 111 -11.83 7.14 -1.94
C TYR A 111 -11.76 8.17 -0.80
N GLY A 112 -12.19 9.40 -1.04
CA GLY A 112 -12.18 10.49 -0.07
C GLY A 112 -13.51 10.65 0.68
N GLU A 113 -13.54 11.63 1.59
CA GLU A 113 -14.75 12.08 2.27
C GLU A 113 -15.13 13.47 1.75
N MET A 114 -16.38 13.61 1.29
CA MET A 114 -16.90 14.86 0.74
C MET A 114 -17.30 15.82 1.88
N PRO A 115 -17.21 17.14 1.68
CA PRO A 115 -16.86 17.82 0.43
C PRO A 115 -15.35 18.00 0.22
N VAL A 116 -14.94 18.05 -1.05
CA VAL A 116 -13.56 18.36 -1.47
C VAL A 116 -13.38 19.86 -1.55
N ASP A 117 -12.34 20.38 -0.92
CA ASP A 117 -11.96 21.78 -1.00
C ASP A 117 -10.98 21.99 -2.17
N ILE A 118 -11.38 22.78 -3.16
CA ILE A 118 -10.51 23.19 -4.27
C ILE A 118 -10.16 24.66 -4.08
N THR A 119 -8.87 24.97 -3.93
CA THR A 119 -8.39 26.34 -3.74
C THR A 119 -7.36 26.70 -4.79
N ILE A 120 -7.53 27.83 -5.46
CA ILE A 120 -6.57 28.36 -6.43
C ILE A 120 -5.88 29.58 -5.83
N ARG A 121 -4.54 29.58 -5.79
CA ARG A 121 -3.73 30.69 -5.27
C ARG A 121 -2.53 30.95 -6.16
N GLN A 122 -2.09 32.19 -6.22
CA GLN A 122 -0.83 32.55 -6.87
C GLN A 122 0.29 32.22 -5.89
N LYS A 123 1.30 31.50 -6.35
CA LYS A 123 2.45 31.14 -5.51
C LYS A 123 3.62 32.11 -5.74
N ASP A 124 3.92 32.39 -7.02
CA ASP A 124 4.93 33.33 -7.48
C ASP A 124 4.39 34.12 -8.70
N ASN A 125 5.12 35.10 -9.22
CA ASN A 125 4.67 35.93 -10.36
C ASN A 125 4.21 35.11 -11.58
N ASP A 126 4.88 34.00 -11.89
CA ASP A 126 4.61 33.19 -13.08
C ASP A 126 3.98 31.82 -12.78
N THR A 127 3.63 31.53 -11.52
CA THR A 127 3.10 30.20 -11.15
C THR A 127 1.81 30.27 -10.34
N VAL A 128 0.86 29.44 -10.76
CA VAL A 128 -0.41 29.24 -10.08
C VAL A 128 -0.42 27.88 -9.38
N GLN A 129 -0.92 27.86 -8.15
CA GLN A 129 -1.13 26.66 -7.36
C GLN A 129 -2.62 26.34 -7.31
N ILE A 130 -2.98 25.12 -7.72
CA ILE A 130 -4.32 24.54 -7.55
C ILE A 130 -4.19 23.48 -6.47
N ASN A 131 -4.91 23.64 -5.37
CA ASN A 131 -4.90 22.71 -4.25
C ASN A 131 -6.23 21.98 -4.17
N PHE A 132 -6.20 20.65 -4.20
CA PHE A 132 -7.35 19.77 -3.98
C PHE A 132 -7.16 19.10 -2.62
N LYS A 133 -8.12 19.30 -1.71
CA LYS A 133 -8.05 18.75 -0.36
C LYS A 133 -9.33 17.98 -0.06
N ASP A 134 -9.20 16.66 0.04
CA ASP A 134 -10.23 15.79 0.60
C ASP A 134 -9.98 15.54 2.09
N TYR A 135 -11.00 15.02 2.78
CA TYR A 135 -10.96 14.68 4.20
C TYR A 135 -10.99 13.17 4.45
N GLY A 136 -10.74 12.35 3.41
CA GLY A 136 -10.88 10.91 3.47
C GLY A 136 -9.96 10.23 4.50
N ASN A 137 -10.44 9.14 5.10
CA ASN A 137 -9.63 8.31 5.97
C ASN A 137 -8.62 7.47 5.17
N ARG A 138 -7.38 7.40 5.64
CA ARG A 138 -6.19 7.03 4.84
C ARG A 138 -5.96 5.52 4.64
N MET A 139 -6.85 4.68 5.15
CA MET A 139 -6.87 3.23 4.91
C MET A 139 -8.32 2.78 4.83
N LYS A 140 -8.69 2.12 3.74
CA LYS A 140 -9.98 1.42 3.67
C LYS A 140 -9.92 0.22 4.61
N ASP A 141 -11.01 -0.04 5.33
CA ASP A 141 -11.10 -1.18 6.26
C ASP A 141 -10.83 -2.53 5.56
N GLU A 142 -10.94 -2.57 4.23
CA GLU A 142 -10.68 -3.71 3.35
C GLU A 142 -9.19 -4.04 3.14
N ASP A 143 -8.28 -3.06 3.28
CA ASP A 143 -6.83 -3.26 3.09
C ASP A 143 -6.16 -3.84 4.35
N ILE A 144 -6.77 -3.60 5.50
CA ILE A 144 -6.28 -4.08 6.81
C ILE A 144 -6.22 -5.62 6.84
N PRO A 145 -7.27 -6.38 6.44
CA PRO A 145 -7.23 -7.84 6.35
C PRO A 145 -6.09 -8.37 5.49
N PHE A 146 -5.82 -7.76 4.33
CA PHE A 146 -4.78 -8.24 3.42
C PHE A 146 -3.38 -8.07 4.02
N ALA A 147 -3.10 -6.88 4.56
CA ALA A 147 -1.85 -6.61 5.26
C ALA A 147 -1.66 -7.58 6.45
N LEU A 148 -2.73 -7.84 7.20
CA LEU A 148 -2.73 -8.71 8.37
C LEU A 148 -2.49 -10.19 7.98
N ILE A 149 -3.10 -10.66 6.90
CA ILE A 149 -2.86 -12.01 6.35
C ILE A 149 -1.40 -12.16 5.92
N ALA A 150 -0.84 -11.18 5.22
CA ALA A 150 0.55 -11.21 4.78
C ALA A 150 1.53 -11.29 5.97
N VAL A 151 1.29 -10.48 7.02
CA VAL A 151 2.09 -10.50 8.25
C VAL A 151 1.99 -11.87 8.95
N ILE A 152 0.78 -12.43 9.08
CA ILE A 152 0.58 -13.75 9.69
C ILE A 152 1.32 -14.84 8.90
N MET A 153 1.19 -14.83 7.57
CA MET A 153 1.86 -15.80 6.70
C MET A 153 3.38 -15.72 6.83
N PHE A 154 3.93 -14.51 6.83
CA PHE A 154 5.37 -14.28 6.99
C PHE A 154 5.87 -14.71 8.36
N CYS A 155 5.21 -14.30 9.45
CA CYS A 155 5.55 -14.71 10.81
C CYS A 155 5.47 -16.23 10.99
N HIS A 156 4.46 -16.88 10.40
CA HIS A 156 4.32 -18.34 10.45
C HIS A 156 5.45 -19.03 9.68
N ARG A 157 5.76 -18.59 8.46
CA ARG A 157 6.87 -19.13 7.64
C ARG A 157 8.21 -19.01 8.37
N MET A 158 8.52 -17.85 8.92
CA MET A 158 9.74 -17.63 9.69
C MET A 158 9.77 -18.48 10.96
N PHE A 159 8.66 -18.58 11.69
CA PHE A 159 8.57 -19.42 12.87
C PHE A 159 8.85 -20.89 12.54
N LEU A 160 8.34 -21.39 11.40
CA LEU A 160 8.61 -22.75 10.93
C LEU A 160 10.10 -22.98 10.63
N GLN A 161 10.80 -21.97 10.09
CA GLN A 161 12.23 -22.07 9.78
C GLN A 161 13.12 -22.09 11.03
N GLU A 162 12.78 -21.34 12.09
CA GLU A 162 13.57 -21.30 13.33
C GLU A 162 13.23 -22.42 14.34
N LYS A 163 12.36 -23.38 13.99
CA LYS A 163 11.90 -24.43 14.93
C LYS A 163 13.03 -25.26 15.52
N THR A 164 14.03 -25.61 14.73
CA THR A 164 15.18 -26.41 15.15
C THR A 164 16.01 -25.68 16.20
N ASP A 165 16.32 -24.41 15.94
CA ASP A 165 17.13 -23.58 16.83
C ASP A 165 16.42 -23.32 18.16
N ILE A 166 15.11 -23.08 18.10
CA ILE A 166 14.26 -22.95 19.30
C ILE A 166 14.24 -24.26 20.10
N GLY A 167 14.24 -25.41 19.42
CA GLY A 167 14.33 -26.73 20.05
C GLY A 167 15.63 -26.91 20.82
N ILE A 168 16.77 -26.57 20.21
CA ILE A 168 18.11 -26.64 20.83
C ILE A 168 18.20 -25.68 22.03
N LEU A 169 17.77 -24.43 21.87
CA LEU A 169 17.78 -23.43 22.96
C LEU A 169 16.89 -23.85 24.14
N LYS A 170 15.77 -24.53 23.88
CA LYS A 170 14.89 -25.08 24.91
C LYS A 170 15.54 -26.27 25.64
N ALA A 171 16.26 -27.13 24.92
CA ALA A 171 17.03 -28.22 25.50
C ALA A 171 18.19 -27.72 26.37
N MET A 172 18.80 -26.59 26.01
CA MET A 172 19.81 -25.89 26.84
C MET A 172 19.23 -25.17 28.07
N GLY A 173 17.93 -25.33 28.38
CA GLY A 173 17.31 -24.83 29.61
C GLY A 173 16.65 -23.44 29.52
N ARG A 174 16.54 -22.84 28.33
CA ARG A 174 15.77 -21.58 28.17
C ARG A 174 14.28 -21.81 28.40
N THR A 175 13.65 -20.93 29.17
CA THR A 175 12.21 -21.02 29.41
C THR A 175 11.42 -20.66 28.15
N SER A 176 10.21 -21.23 28.02
CA SER A 176 9.33 -20.93 26.87
C SER A 176 8.95 -19.44 26.80
N ILE A 177 8.99 -18.69 27.90
CA ILE A 177 8.79 -17.23 27.90
C ILE A 177 10.00 -16.52 27.27
N GLN A 178 11.22 -16.87 27.68
CA GLN A 178 12.44 -16.25 27.17
C GLN A 178 12.61 -16.47 25.65
N LEU A 179 12.25 -17.66 25.16
CA LEU A 179 12.27 -18.00 23.73
C LEU A 179 11.29 -17.14 22.92
N ARG A 180 10.07 -16.96 23.42
CA ARG A 180 9.05 -16.12 22.78
C ARG A 180 9.43 -14.65 22.77
N LEU A 181 9.99 -14.17 23.87
CA LEU A 181 10.46 -12.80 23.98
C LEU A 181 11.60 -12.54 23.00
N SER A 182 12.59 -13.45 22.93
CA SER A 182 13.70 -13.38 21.97
C SER A 182 13.20 -13.39 20.52
N PHE A 183 12.24 -14.26 20.18
CA PHE A 183 11.62 -14.31 18.86
C PHE A 183 10.92 -12.98 18.51
N GLY A 184 10.04 -12.48 19.38
CA GLY A 184 9.36 -11.20 19.15
C GLY A 184 10.32 -10.02 19.02
N LEU A 185 11.38 -9.99 19.85
CA LEU A 185 12.36 -8.91 19.85
C LEU A 185 13.21 -8.88 18.56
N ARG A 186 13.51 -10.06 17.98
CA ARG A 186 14.15 -10.14 16.64
C ARG A 186 13.27 -9.54 15.55
N PHE A 187 11.96 -9.83 15.54
CA PHE A 187 11.04 -9.24 14.55
C PHE A 187 10.85 -7.75 14.74
N LEU A 188 10.87 -7.26 15.98
CA LEU A 188 10.86 -5.83 16.25
C LEU A 188 12.10 -5.15 15.68
N LEU A 189 13.29 -5.73 15.87
CA LEU A 189 14.54 -5.22 15.29
C LEU A 189 14.50 -5.24 13.76
N LEU A 190 13.99 -6.32 13.15
CA LEU A 190 13.82 -6.42 11.71
C LEU A 190 12.89 -5.31 11.17
N ALA A 191 11.73 -5.11 11.80
CA ALA A 191 10.77 -4.09 11.41
C ALA A 191 11.36 -2.67 11.51
N VAL A 192 12.06 -2.36 12.61
CA VAL A 192 12.74 -1.06 12.78
C VAL A 192 13.82 -0.87 11.72
N SER A 193 14.64 -1.90 11.47
CA SER A 193 15.73 -1.84 10.50
C SER A 193 15.25 -1.65 9.05
N GLY A 194 14.05 -2.15 8.71
CA GLY A 194 13.42 -1.93 7.41
C GLY A 194 12.71 -0.59 7.30
N ALA A 195 12.06 -0.15 8.39
CA ALA A 195 11.28 1.08 8.40
C ALA A 195 12.16 2.33 8.25
N VAL A 196 13.29 2.40 8.94
CA VAL A 196 14.19 3.57 8.91
C VAL A 196 14.68 3.92 7.49
N PRO A 197 15.36 3.01 6.75
CA PRO A 197 15.80 3.29 5.38
C PRO A 197 14.62 3.42 4.41
N GLY A 198 13.53 2.67 4.62
CA GLY A 198 12.32 2.77 3.80
C GLY A 198 11.70 4.17 3.85
N VAL A 199 11.65 4.79 5.04
CA VAL A 199 11.11 6.13 5.23
C VAL A 199 12.02 7.20 4.65
N ILE A 200 13.33 7.06 4.87
CA ILE A 200 14.33 7.99 4.28
C ILE A 200 14.22 7.94 2.76
N CYS A 201 14.18 6.74 2.18
CA CYS A 201 14.00 6.55 0.74
C CYS A 201 12.66 7.14 0.27
N SER A 202 11.56 6.85 0.97
CA SER A 202 10.23 7.36 0.64
C SER A 202 10.18 8.88 0.62
N VAL A 203 10.68 9.54 1.67
CA VAL A 203 10.66 11.01 1.77
C VAL A 203 11.55 11.66 0.70
N LEU A 204 12.72 11.08 0.41
CA LEU A 204 13.67 11.65 -0.56
C LEU A 204 13.28 11.39 -2.02
N LEU A 205 12.73 10.21 -2.32
CA LEU A 205 12.41 9.80 -3.70
C LEU A 205 10.98 10.14 -4.08
N SER A 206 10.00 10.10 -3.18
CA SER A 206 8.58 10.27 -3.54
C SER A 206 8.31 11.60 -4.24
N GLY A 207 8.80 12.71 -3.68
CA GLY A 207 8.65 14.02 -4.32
C GLY A 207 9.37 14.13 -5.67
N LYS A 208 10.57 13.55 -5.79
CA LYS A 208 11.37 13.56 -7.03
C LYS A 208 10.75 12.69 -8.12
N LEU A 209 10.31 11.49 -7.78
CA LEU A 209 9.70 10.53 -8.70
C LEU A 209 8.39 11.09 -9.25
N LEU A 210 7.53 11.62 -8.36
CA LEU A 210 6.25 12.19 -8.76
C LEU A 210 6.43 13.43 -9.63
N THR A 211 7.40 14.31 -9.30
CA THR A 211 7.74 15.45 -10.15
C THR A 211 8.30 14.99 -11.51
N ALA A 212 9.11 13.94 -11.55
CA ALA A 212 9.66 13.41 -12.81
C ALA A 212 8.57 12.84 -13.73
N ILE A 213 7.55 12.18 -13.15
CA ILE A 213 6.40 11.64 -13.90
C ILE A 213 5.47 12.77 -14.40
N LEU A 214 5.30 13.84 -13.62
CA LEU A 214 4.35 14.92 -13.94
C LEU A 214 4.97 16.09 -14.73
N LYS A 215 6.30 16.18 -14.79
CA LYS A 215 7.01 17.21 -15.59
C LYS A 215 6.68 17.15 -17.09
N PRO A 216 6.53 15.96 -17.74
CA PRO A 216 6.02 15.85 -19.11
C PRO A 216 4.60 16.41 -19.30
N MET A 217 3.80 16.51 -18.24
CA MET A 217 2.45 17.10 -18.24
C MET A 217 2.46 18.61 -17.93
N GLY A 218 3.62 19.27 -17.83
CA GLY A 218 3.74 20.71 -17.59
C GLY A 218 3.66 21.14 -16.12
N ILE A 219 3.60 20.20 -15.18
CA ILE A 219 3.47 20.49 -13.74
C ILE A 219 4.87 20.51 -13.11
N THR A 220 5.33 21.69 -12.69
CA THR A 220 6.71 21.90 -12.20
C THR A 220 6.88 21.75 -10.69
N HIS A 221 5.82 21.89 -9.89
CA HIS A 221 5.93 21.84 -8.42
C HIS A 221 4.71 21.21 -7.74
N LEU A 222 4.76 19.91 -7.49
CA LEU A 222 3.83 19.27 -6.55
C LEU A 222 4.37 19.43 -5.12
N ILE A 223 3.70 20.25 -4.30
CA ILE A 223 4.05 20.40 -2.89
C ILE A 223 3.25 19.36 -2.11
N ILE A 224 3.83 18.18 -1.90
CA ILE A 224 3.27 17.23 -0.94
C ILE A 224 3.66 17.69 0.46
N SER A 225 2.73 18.31 1.18
CA SER A 225 2.91 18.62 2.60
C SER A 225 2.81 17.34 3.44
N LEU A 226 3.89 16.56 3.48
CA LEU A 226 4.03 15.41 4.37
C LEU A 226 4.26 15.90 5.79
N HIS A 227 3.24 15.84 6.63
CA HIS A 227 3.39 16.14 8.05
C HIS A 227 4.17 14.98 8.73
N PRO A 228 5.24 15.23 9.52
CA PRO A 228 6.05 14.16 10.11
C PRO A 228 5.23 13.13 10.92
N ALA A 229 4.19 13.59 11.61
CA ALA A 229 3.29 12.70 12.37
C ALA A 229 2.54 11.69 11.48
N SER A 230 2.24 12.04 10.23
CA SER A 230 1.55 11.16 9.28
C SER A 230 2.42 10.00 8.77
N VAL A 231 3.73 10.10 8.95
CA VAL A 231 4.71 9.06 8.58
C VAL A 231 5.08 8.23 9.81
N LEU A 232 5.29 8.87 10.96
CA LEU A 232 5.68 8.22 12.22
C LEU A 232 4.59 7.29 12.80
N PHE A 233 3.32 7.69 12.72
CA PHE A 233 2.20 6.91 13.25
C PHE A 233 2.05 5.51 12.60
N PRO A 234 1.98 5.36 11.26
CA PRO A 234 1.86 4.05 10.62
C PRO A 234 3.09 3.16 10.84
N ILE A 235 4.30 3.72 10.93
CA ILE A 235 5.51 2.95 11.28
C ILE A 235 5.39 2.35 12.68
N GLY A 236 5.00 3.17 13.65
CA GLY A 236 4.77 2.71 15.02
C GLY A 236 3.73 1.60 15.06
N LEU A 237 2.62 1.78 14.35
CA LEU A 237 1.54 0.79 14.24
C LEU A 237 2.03 -0.53 13.62
N ILE A 238 2.81 -0.47 12.55
CA ILE A 238 3.38 -1.66 11.88
C ILE A 238 4.36 -2.37 12.82
N CYS A 239 5.30 -1.66 13.42
CA CYS A 239 6.29 -2.24 14.34
C CYS A 239 5.62 -2.95 15.54
N VAL A 240 4.61 -2.31 16.15
CA VAL A 240 3.84 -2.89 17.26
C VAL A 240 3.04 -4.11 16.78
N SER A 241 2.42 -4.03 15.61
CA SER A 241 1.66 -5.14 15.03
C SER A 241 2.53 -6.35 14.76
N PHE A 242 3.71 -6.16 14.12
CA PHE A 242 4.67 -7.24 13.88
C PHE A 242 5.11 -7.91 15.19
N PHE A 243 5.40 -7.13 16.24
CA PHE A 243 5.77 -7.67 17.55
C PHE A 243 4.62 -8.48 18.17
N LEU A 244 3.41 -7.93 18.19
CA LEU A 244 2.22 -8.59 18.76
C LEU A 244 1.89 -9.89 18.01
N PHE A 245 1.89 -9.87 16.67
CA PHE A 245 1.63 -11.06 15.87
C PHE A 245 2.72 -12.11 16.01
N ALA A 246 4.00 -11.73 15.98
CA ALA A 246 5.10 -12.65 16.23
C ALA A 246 4.98 -13.30 17.62
N PHE A 247 4.64 -12.51 18.64
CA PHE A 247 4.43 -13.02 19.99
C PHE A 247 3.23 -13.97 20.09
N LEU A 248 2.11 -13.67 19.40
CA LEU A 248 0.94 -14.54 19.33
C LEU A 248 1.24 -15.86 18.61
N VAL A 249 1.89 -15.83 17.45
CA VAL A 249 2.27 -17.03 16.68
C VAL A 249 3.27 -17.90 17.46
N SER A 250 4.19 -17.28 18.21
CA SER A 250 5.13 -17.97 19.09
C SER A 250 4.45 -18.76 20.23
N ARG A 251 3.13 -18.62 20.42
CA ARG A 251 2.37 -19.49 21.32
C ARG A 251 2.53 -20.97 20.97
N GLY A 252 2.72 -21.29 19.68
CA GLY A 252 3.01 -22.64 19.18
C GLY A 252 4.26 -23.30 19.79
N ILE A 253 5.22 -22.52 20.32
CA ILE A 253 6.46 -23.04 20.98
C ILE A 253 6.17 -23.93 22.19
N LYS A 254 5.03 -23.73 22.87
CA LYS A 254 4.63 -24.59 23.99
C LYS A 254 4.33 -26.02 23.53
N LYS A 255 3.80 -26.20 22.32
CA LYS A 255 3.48 -27.52 21.76
C LYS A 255 4.72 -28.28 21.27
N LEU A 256 5.76 -27.56 20.83
CA LEU A 256 6.98 -28.17 20.28
C LEU A 256 7.78 -29.04 21.27
N SER A 257 7.80 -28.74 22.57
CA SER A 257 8.50 -29.64 23.51
C SER A 257 7.77 -30.94 23.79
N VAL A 258 6.47 -31.03 23.49
CA VAL A 258 5.72 -32.27 23.72
C VAL A 258 5.93 -33.23 22.56
N THR A 259 6.03 -32.73 21.33
CA THR A 259 6.22 -33.58 20.14
C THR A 259 7.65 -34.08 19.95
N VAL A 260 8.67 -33.29 20.31
CA VAL A 260 10.08 -33.70 20.18
C VAL A 260 10.45 -34.81 21.19
N LEU A 261 9.77 -34.90 22.34
CA LEU A 261 9.96 -35.99 23.31
C LEU A 261 9.23 -37.30 22.95
N ILE A 262 8.35 -37.31 21.94
CA ILE A 262 7.55 -38.49 21.55
C ILE A 262 8.08 -39.12 20.25
N ALA A 263 9.05 -38.45 19.59
CA ALA A 263 9.63 -38.88 18.32
C ALA A 263 11.00 -39.58 18.48
N GLU A 264 11.37 -39.95 19.71
CA GLU A 264 12.53 -40.79 20.02
C GLU A 264 12.08 -42.21 20.39
#